data_AF-A0A356TND4-F1
#
_entry.id   AF-A0A356TND4-F1
#
_cell.length_a   1.000
_cell.length_b   1.000
_cell.length_c   1.000
_cell.angle_alpha   90.00
_cell.angle_beta   90.00
_cell.angle_gamma   90.00
#
_symmetry.space_group_name_H-M   'P 1'
#
loop_
_entity.id
_entity.type
_entity.pdbx_description
1 polymer ?
#
loop_
_entity_poly.entity_id
_entity_poly.type
_entity_poly.pdbx_seq_one_letter_code
_entity_poly.pdbx_strand_id
1 'polypeptide(L)'
;MSTRPSNAPVRRTLRRAGIFVAVVALVTLTGCPRGSGQDDFGTLPSITTTDPEAEADLREARAAAEAGRVAEAERGYRAFLEAHPSDPLVPVARLGLGRVLLANGDIERAIALFAQVATSEDERVAEAGRFHQGVSLHLAQRHAEALALLEPLVGRTTDPDESVLLLRTLAAAAQREGRTVLALEALDRLGEAQEIDAADRESAVEDLRRVVSESDASAIAEAYDALPRDGSAWPEVAMRAIRLAFDAGDMARVSAIVAELRQRQIPMSEELAELAV
;
A
#
# COMPACT_ATOMS: atom_id res chain seq x y z
N MET A 1 -68.29 0.08 49.61
CA MET A 1 -66.98 0.40 50.24
C MET A 1 -66.02 -0.73 49.92
N SER A 2 -65.47 -0.71 48.71
CA SER A 2 -64.18 -0.12 48.31
C SER A 2 -63.07 -1.16 48.36
N THR A 3 -62.83 -1.68 47.16
CA THR A 3 -61.96 -2.75 46.69
C THR A 3 -60.48 -2.37 46.71
N ARG A 4 -59.62 -3.38 46.87
CA ARG A 4 -58.15 -3.30 46.77
C ARG A 4 -57.70 -2.67 45.44
N PRO A 5 -56.67 -1.82 45.42
CA PRO A 5 -56.09 -1.33 44.16
C PRO A 5 -55.18 -2.39 43.53
N SER A 6 -55.55 -2.77 42.32
CA SER A 6 -54.76 -3.54 41.37
C SER A 6 -53.87 -2.56 40.58
N ASN A 7 -52.55 -2.62 40.79
CA ASN A 7 -51.59 -1.93 39.93
C ASN A 7 -51.22 -2.87 38.78
N ALA A 8 -51.98 -2.79 37.69
CA ALA A 8 -51.62 -3.36 36.40
C ALA A 8 -50.91 -2.29 35.55
N PRO A 9 -49.73 -2.59 34.96
CA PRO A 9 -49.04 -1.65 34.09
C PRO A 9 -49.67 -1.61 32.69
N VAL A 10 -49.95 -0.39 32.21
CA VAL A 10 -50.48 -0.12 30.86
C VAL A 10 -49.40 -0.40 29.81
N ARG A 11 -49.65 -1.40 28.96
CA ARG A 11 -48.91 -1.66 27.72
C ARG A 11 -49.21 -0.58 26.69
N ARG A 12 -48.17 0.09 26.18
CA ARG A 12 -48.13 0.56 24.79
C ARG A 12 -46.87 0.05 24.12
N THR A 13 -47.11 -0.81 23.14
CA THR A 13 -46.16 -1.41 22.21
C THR A 13 -45.53 -0.35 21.31
N LEU A 14 -44.22 -0.38 21.15
CA LEU A 14 -43.56 -0.01 19.88
C LEU A 14 -42.31 -0.87 19.73
N ARG A 15 -42.40 -1.75 18.74
CA ARG A 15 -41.31 -2.54 18.18
C ARG A 15 -40.15 -1.63 17.83
N ARG A 16 -38.93 -2.00 18.24
CA ARG A 16 -37.70 -1.84 17.47
C ARG A 16 -36.68 -2.81 18.02
N ALA A 17 -36.61 -3.96 17.35
CA ALA A 17 -35.49 -4.88 17.45
C ALA A 17 -34.23 -4.11 17.04
N GLY A 18 -33.37 -3.80 18.00
CA GLY A 18 -32.02 -3.34 17.74
C GLY A 18 -31.16 -4.57 17.44
N ILE A 19 -31.22 -5.03 16.19
CA ILE A 19 -30.21 -5.94 15.65
C ILE A 19 -28.94 -5.09 15.52
N PHE A 20 -28.01 -5.27 16.46
CA PHE A 20 -26.64 -4.76 16.32
C PHE A 20 -25.96 -5.66 15.28
N VAL A 21 -26.15 -5.32 14.00
CA VAL A 21 -25.39 -5.94 12.91
C VAL A 21 -23.96 -5.44 13.05
N ALA A 22 -23.10 -6.31 13.58
CA ALA A 22 -21.66 -6.19 13.45
C ALA A 22 -21.32 -6.28 11.95
N VAL A 23 -21.12 -5.13 11.30
CA VAL A 23 -20.55 -5.05 9.96
C VAL A 23 -19.04 -4.95 10.11
N VAL A 24 -18.40 -6.08 10.43
CA VAL A 24 -16.96 -6.31 10.22
C VAL A 24 -16.78 -7.77 9.85
N ALA A 25 -17.10 -8.13 8.62
CA ALA A 25 -16.73 -9.41 8.01
C ALA A 25 -17.12 -9.42 6.53
N LEU A 26 -16.31 -8.78 5.68
CA LEU A 26 -16.15 -9.23 4.29
C LEU A 26 -14.76 -8.83 3.76
N VAL A 27 -13.73 -9.29 4.45
CA VAL A 27 -12.43 -9.57 3.85
C VAL A 27 -12.21 -11.05 4.08
N THR A 28 -12.76 -11.87 3.18
CA THR A 28 -12.40 -13.29 3.10
C THR A 28 -11.04 -13.40 2.40
N LEU A 29 -9.99 -13.01 3.12
CA LEU A 29 -8.63 -13.45 2.84
C LEU A 29 -8.50 -14.86 3.41
N THR A 30 -8.81 -15.86 2.59
CA THR A 30 -8.35 -17.22 2.82
C THR A 30 -6.83 -17.24 2.70
N GLY A 31 -6.17 -17.35 3.84
CA GLY A 31 -4.73 -17.47 3.95
C GLY A 31 -4.16 -16.30 4.71
N CYS A 32 -3.80 -16.50 5.98
CA CYS A 32 -2.79 -15.64 6.60
C CYS A 32 -1.56 -15.71 5.69
N PRO A 33 -1.11 -14.60 5.08
CA PRO A 33 0.17 -14.62 4.40
C PRO A 33 1.17 -14.93 5.51
N ARG A 34 1.85 -16.08 5.42
CA ARG A 34 3.13 -16.23 6.11
C ARG A 34 3.99 -15.17 5.48
N GLY A 35 4.17 -14.05 6.17
CA GLY A 35 4.82 -12.86 5.62
C GLY A 35 6.25 -13.18 5.25
N SER A 36 6.55 -13.09 3.96
CA SER A 36 7.91 -13.11 3.41
C SER A 36 8.72 -11.86 3.80
N GLY A 37 8.07 -10.82 4.34
CA GLY A 37 8.75 -9.61 4.86
C GLY A 37 9.50 -9.78 6.20
N GLN A 38 9.83 -11.00 6.62
CA GLN A 38 10.63 -11.27 7.84
C GLN A 38 12.11 -11.57 7.55
N ASP A 39 12.47 -11.85 6.29
CA ASP A 39 13.86 -12.17 5.90
C ASP A 39 14.74 -10.91 5.63
N ASP A 40 14.13 -9.73 5.59
CA ASP A 40 14.73 -8.41 5.28
C ASP A 40 16.00 -8.03 6.03
N PHE A 41 16.20 -8.52 7.25
CA PHE A 41 17.40 -8.17 8.02
C PHE A 41 18.65 -8.89 7.47
N GLY A 42 18.50 -9.87 6.58
CA GLY A 42 19.63 -10.49 5.87
C GLY A 42 20.20 -9.60 4.75
N THR A 43 19.44 -8.57 4.32
CA THR A 43 19.72 -7.74 3.14
C THR A 43 20.14 -6.30 3.49
N LEU A 44 20.26 -6.00 4.80
CA LEU A 44 20.89 -4.79 5.33
C LEU A 44 22.32 -5.12 5.83
N PRO A 45 23.39 -4.97 5.03
CA PRO A 45 24.75 -5.16 5.52
C PRO A 45 25.54 -3.84 5.60
N SER A 46 26.03 -3.51 6.80
CA SER A 46 27.23 -2.67 7.08
C SER A 46 27.38 -2.37 8.57
N ILE A 47 26.27 -2.20 9.29
CA ILE A 47 26.29 -1.87 10.71
C ILE A 47 26.65 -3.13 11.49
N THR A 48 27.84 -3.12 12.07
CA THR A 48 28.31 -4.16 12.97
C THR A 48 28.60 -3.53 14.31
N THR A 49 28.37 -4.28 15.39
CA THR A 49 28.85 -3.92 16.71
C THR A 49 30.08 -4.75 17.06
N THR A 50 30.97 -4.18 17.87
CA THR A 50 32.05 -4.93 18.52
C THR A 50 31.62 -5.50 19.87
N ASP A 51 30.43 -5.17 20.35
CA ASP A 51 29.87 -5.65 21.60
C ASP A 51 29.11 -6.97 21.39
N PRO A 52 29.66 -8.11 21.87
CA PRO A 52 29.00 -9.41 21.71
C PRO A 52 27.68 -9.53 22.50
N GLU A 53 27.48 -8.75 23.57
CA GLU A 53 26.23 -8.74 24.34
C GLU A 53 25.13 -8.04 23.55
N ALA A 54 25.41 -6.84 23.00
CA ALA A 54 24.48 -6.13 22.13
C ALA A 54 24.09 -6.99 20.91
N GLU A 55 25.08 -7.61 20.25
CA GLU A 55 24.87 -8.52 19.13
C GLU A 55 24.00 -9.74 19.53
N ALA A 56 24.16 -10.26 20.75
CA ALA A 56 23.34 -11.35 21.29
C ALA A 56 21.90 -10.94 21.58
N ASP A 57 21.72 -9.83 22.28
CA ASP A 57 20.40 -9.30 22.66
C ASP A 57 19.56 -8.97 21.42
N LEU A 58 20.16 -8.35 20.40
CA LEU A 58 19.46 -8.03 19.17
C LEU A 58 19.03 -9.29 18.41
N ARG A 59 19.92 -10.29 18.33
CA ARG A 59 19.62 -11.56 17.66
C ARG A 59 18.49 -12.31 18.34
N GLU A 60 18.45 -12.32 19.67
CA GLU A 60 17.36 -12.93 20.43
C GLU A 60 16.03 -12.24 20.15
N ALA A 61 15.99 -10.91 20.19
CA ALA A 61 14.80 -10.13 19.87
C ALA A 61 14.31 -10.39 18.42
N ARG A 62 15.24 -10.48 17.47
CA ARG A 62 14.95 -10.81 16.07
C ARG A 62 14.39 -12.21 15.91
N ALA A 63 15.02 -13.21 16.53
CA ALA A 63 14.53 -14.59 16.49
C ALA A 63 13.13 -14.73 17.11
N ALA A 64 12.81 -13.94 18.14
CA ALA A 64 11.45 -13.86 18.67
C ALA A 64 10.47 -13.25 17.65
N ALA A 65 10.87 -12.22 16.90
CA ALA A 65 10.04 -11.61 15.87
C ALA A 65 9.76 -12.57 14.71
N GLU A 66 10.79 -13.26 14.21
CA GLU A 66 10.70 -14.28 13.15
C GLU A 66 9.83 -15.48 13.59
N ALA A 67 9.89 -15.84 14.87
CA ALA A 67 9.02 -16.86 15.45
C ALA A 67 7.58 -16.39 15.69
N GLY A 68 7.23 -15.15 15.35
CA GLY A 68 5.90 -14.56 15.61
C GLY A 68 5.59 -14.34 17.09
N ARG A 69 6.59 -14.40 17.98
CA ARG A 69 6.44 -14.17 19.43
C ARG A 69 6.45 -12.67 19.72
N VAL A 70 5.41 -11.97 19.27
CA VAL A 70 5.28 -10.50 19.27
C VAL A 70 5.66 -9.87 20.61
N ALA A 71 5.05 -10.31 21.72
CA ALA A 71 5.30 -9.73 23.04
C ALA A 71 6.73 -9.94 23.53
N GLU A 72 7.38 -11.04 23.13
CA GLU A 72 8.76 -11.32 23.49
C GLU A 72 9.72 -10.46 22.66
N ALA A 73 9.48 -10.37 21.35
CA ALA A 73 10.25 -9.53 20.44
C ALA A 73 10.21 -8.05 20.88
N GLU A 74 9.02 -7.53 21.19
CA GLU A 74 8.84 -6.16 21.65
C GLU A 74 9.63 -5.88 22.94
N ARG A 75 9.59 -6.80 23.92
CA ARG A 75 10.38 -6.69 25.15
C ARG A 75 11.88 -6.74 24.85
N GLY A 76 12.33 -7.66 24.01
CA GLY A 76 13.74 -7.82 23.64
C GLY A 76 14.30 -6.57 22.97
N TYR A 77 13.62 -6.03 21.97
CA TYR A 77 14.07 -4.79 21.32
C TYR A 77 14.07 -3.59 22.27
N ARG A 78 13.09 -3.46 23.17
CA ARG A 78 13.10 -2.38 24.17
C ARG A 78 14.25 -2.53 25.16
N ALA A 79 14.49 -3.74 25.66
CA ALA A 79 15.61 -4.01 26.55
C ALA A 79 16.95 -3.68 25.86
N PHE A 80 17.12 -4.05 24.59
CA PHE A 80 18.28 -3.66 23.79
C PHE A 80 18.45 -2.13 23.75
N LEU A 81 17.40 -1.39 23.41
CA LEU A 81 17.44 0.08 23.30
C LEU A 81 17.72 0.79 24.63
N GLU A 82 17.38 0.16 25.76
CA GLU A 82 17.66 0.66 27.10
C GLU A 82 19.07 0.32 27.57
N ALA A 83 19.54 -0.91 27.33
CA ALA A 83 20.85 -1.39 27.74
C ALA A 83 21.99 -0.84 26.87
N HIS A 84 21.73 -0.66 25.57
CA HIS A 84 22.72 -0.32 24.55
C HIS A 84 22.39 0.99 23.81
N PRO A 85 22.11 2.12 24.51
CA PRO A 85 21.51 3.31 23.90
C PRO A 85 22.40 4.04 22.88
N SER A 86 23.70 3.75 22.87
CA SER A 86 24.69 4.34 21.96
C SER A 86 25.30 3.31 21.00
N ASP A 87 24.81 2.07 21.00
CA ASP A 87 25.36 1.02 20.14
C ASP A 87 25.03 1.29 18.65
N PRO A 88 25.95 0.99 17.72
CA PRO A 88 25.71 1.17 16.28
C PRO A 88 24.42 0.49 15.78
N LEU A 89 23.99 -0.62 16.39
CA LEU A 89 22.79 -1.38 16.01
C LEU A 89 21.48 -0.77 16.49
N VAL A 90 21.49 0.35 17.23
CA VAL A 90 20.27 1.03 17.69
C VAL A 90 19.27 1.33 16.56
N PRO A 91 19.66 1.84 15.38
CA PRO A 91 18.74 2.00 14.26
C PRO A 91 18.12 0.67 13.79
N VAL A 92 18.88 -0.42 13.81
CA VAL A 92 18.40 -1.76 13.44
C VAL A 92 17.37 -2.27 14.45
N ALA A 93 17.65 -2.10 15.75
CA ALA A 93 16.71 -2.45 16.82
C ALA A 93 15.42 -1.61 16.75
N ARG A 94 15.52 -0.31 16.42
CA ARG A 94 14.35 0.56 16.19
C ARG A 94 13.52 0.11 14.99
N LEU A 95 14.18 -0.26 13.88
CA LEU A 95 13.50 -0.79 12.69
C LEU A 95 12.74 -2.08 13.04
N GLY A 96 13.39 -3.00 13.75
CA GLY A 96 12.77 -4.25 14.21
C GLY A 96 11.58 -4.02 15.14
N LEU A 97 11.74 -3.17 16.15
CA LEU A 97 10.64 -2.80 17.05
C LEU A 97 9.48 -2.14 16.30
N GLY A 98 9.78 -1.24 15.35
CA GLY A 98 8.77 -0.59 14.51
C GLY A 98 7.95 -1.61 13.74
N ARG A 99 8.60 -2.61 13.12
CA ARG A 99 7.91 -3.69 12.39
C ARG A 99 7.05 -4.56 13.29
N VAL A 100 7.55 -4.91 14.48
CA VAL A 100 6.78 -5.67 15.48
C VAL A 100 5.53 -4.89 15.91
N LEU A 101 5.68 -3.58 16.19
CA LEU A 101 4.55 -2.73 16.57
C LEU A 101 3.56 -2.55 15.43
N LEU A 102 4.02 -2.39 14.19
CA LEU A 102 3.17 -2.30 13.02
C LEU A 102 2.33 -3.58 12.84
N ALA A 103 2.96 -4.75 12.94
CA ALA A 103 2.28 -6.04 12.86
C ALA A 103 1.27 -6.26 14.00
N ASN A 104 1.50 -5.64 15.16
CA ASN A 104 0.57 -5.63 16.30
C ASN A 104 -0.55 -4.57 16.18
N GLY A 105 -0.52 -3.72 15.14
CA GLY A 105 -1.51 -2.65 14.93
C GLY A 105 -1.21 -1.34 15.66
N ASP A 106 -0.06 -1.21 16.33
CA ASP A 106 0.38 0.01 17.01
C ASP A 106 1.04 0.99 16.01
N ILE A 107 0.27 1.39 14.97
CA ILE A 107 0.75 2.10 13.78
C ILE A 107 1.48 3.41 14.13
N GLU A 108 0.93 4.25 15.02
CA GLU A 108 1.54 5.54 15.36
C GLU A 108 2.92 5.39 16.04
N ARG A 109 3.09 4.37 16.89
CA ARG A 109 4.38 4.11 17.53
C ARG A 109 5.39 3.56 16.52
N ALA A 110 4.93 2.74 15.57
CA ALA A 110 5.76 2.28 14.47
C ALA A 110 6.26 3.46 13.60
N ILE A 111 5.37 4.38 13.20
CA ILE A 111 5.72 5.60 12.46
C ILE A 111 6.82 6.39 13.18
N ALA A 112 6.67 6.61 14.49
CA ALA A 112 7.65 7.36 15.28
C ALA A 112 9.03 6.69 15.35
N LEU A 113 9.08 5.35 15.35
CA LEU A 113 10.35 4.61 15.32
C LEU A 113 10.97 4.66 13.93
N PHE A 114 10.20 4.42 12.87
CA PHE A 114 10.69 4.47 11.50
C PHE A 114 11.21 5.87 11.12
N ALA A 115 10.57 6.93 11.62
CA ALA A 115 11.05 8.30 11.48
C ALA A 115 12.44 8.51 12.13
N GLN A 116 12.74 7.85 13.25
CA GLN A 116 14.06 7.87 13.88
C GLN A 116 15.07 7.03 13.09
N VAL A 117 14.64 5.93 12.48
CA VAL A 117 15.49 5.10 11.60
C VAL A 117 15.88 5.88 10.34
N ALA A 118 14.95 6.68 9.79
CA ALA A 118 15.15 7.52 8.62
C ALA A 118 16.23 8.61 8.78
N THR A 119 16.69 8.86 10.02
CA THR A 119 17.81 9.77 10.33
C THR A 119 19.14 9.04 10.56
N SER A 120 19.21 7.74 10.27
CA SER A 120 20.45 6.96 10.34
C SER A 120 21.55 7.55 9.44
N GLU A 121 22.80 7.49 9.88
CA GLU A 121 23.96 7.87 9.06
C GLU A 121 24.23 6.85 7.95
N ASP A 122 23.84 5.59 8.16
CA ASP A 122 23.83 4.59 7.09
C ASP A 122 22.60 4.79 6.21
N GLU A 123 22.83 5.13 4.93
CA GLU A 123 21.77 5.48 3.99
C GLU A 123 20.85 4.29 3.66
N ARG A 124 21.34 3.04 3.65
CA ARG A 124 20.45 1.88 3.41
C ARG A 124 19.48 1.70 4.56
N VAL A 125 19.96 1.89 5.79
CA VAL A 125 19.11 1.87 6.99
C VAL A 125 18.14 3.06 6.98
N ALA A 126 18.60 4.25 6.58
CA ALA A 126 17.75 5.42 6.48
C ALA A 126 16.64 5.25 5.42
N GLU A 127 16.96 4.66 4.27
CA GLU A 127 15.99 4.27 3.23
C GLU A 127 14.96 3.28 3.77
N ALA A 128 15.39 2.22 4.49
CA ALA A 128 14.47 1.28 5.12
C ALA A 128 13.54 1.98 6.13
N GLY A 129 14.06 2.93 6.91
CA GLY A 129 13.26 3.79 7.78
C GLY A 129 12.19 4.57 7.01
N ARG A 130 12.56 5.25 5.93
CA ARG A 130 11.63 6.03 5.08
C ARG A 130 10.58 5.14 4.43
N PHE A 131 10.97 3.97 3.94
CA PHE A 131 10.09 2.97 3.34
C PHE A 131 9.01 2.51 4.33
N HIS A 132 9.42 1.96 5.47
CA HIS A 132 8.50 1.44 6.48
C HIS A 132 7.66 2.56 7.12
N GLN A 133 8.21 3.78 7.24
CA GLN A 133 7.44 4.95 7.66
C GLN A 133 6.34 5.29 6.64
N GLY A 134 6.67 5.33 5.34
CA GLY A 134 5.72 5.62 4.27
C GLY A 134 4.58 4.59 4.21
N VAL A 135 4.91 3.30 4.29
CA VAL A 135 3.91 2.22 4.38
C VAL A 135 3.01 2.39 5.61
N SER A 136 3.59 2.68 6.77
CA SER A 136 2.83 2.90 8.01
C SER A 136 1.92 4.13 7.94
N LEU A 137 2.37 5.22 7.30
CA LEU A 137 1.58 6.42 7.07
C LEU A 137 0.37 6.13 6.18
N HIS A 138 0.53 5.31 5.14
CA HIS A 138 -0.59 4.88 4.30
C HIS A 138 -1.63 4.11 5.12
N LEU A 139 -1.19 3.18 5.97
CA LEU A 139 -2.08 2.42 6.87
C LEU A 139 -2.80 3.34 7.87
N ALA A 140 -2.13 4.41 8.34
CA ALA A 140 -2.72 5.46 9.17
C ALA A 140 -3.64 6.44 8.40
N GLN A 141 -3.93 6.20 7.12
CA GLN A 141 -4.72 7.07 6.23
C GLN A 141 -4.09 8.46 5.98
N ARG A 142 -2.77 8.58 6.20
CA ARG A 142 -1.98 9.80 5.93
C ARG A 142 -1.32 9.68 4.55
N HIS A 143 -2.16 9.57 3.52
CA HIS A 143 -1.71 9.17 2.18
C HIS A 143 -0.77 10.19 1.52
N ALA A 144 -1.05 11.49 1.62
CA ALA A 144 -0.14 12.54 1.13
C ALA A 144 1.29 12.45 1.72
N GLU A 145 1.39 12.18 3.03
CA GLU A 145 2.70 12.01 3.69
C GLU A 145 3.38 10.70 3.27
N ALA A 146 2.60 9.63 3.08
CA ALA A 146 3.11 8.36 2.56
C ALA A 146 3.73 8.55 1.16
N LEU A 147 3.02 9.23 0.26
CA LEU A 147 3.50 9.54 -1.09
C LEU A 147 4.82 10.30 -1.08
N ALA A 148 4.93 11.33 -0.24
CA ALA A 148 6.15 12.13 -0.12
C ALA A 148 7.40 11.31 0.28
N LEU A 149 7.22 10.23 1.05
CA LEU A 149 8.32 9.34 1.45
C LEU A 149 8.59 8.21 0.46
N LEU A 150 7.55 7.69 -0.20
CA LEU A 150 7.64 6.50 -1.04
C LEU A 150 8.03 6.81 -2.49
N GLU A 151 7.58 7.94 -3.07
CA GLU A 151 7.91 8.31 -4.45
C GLU A 151 9.43 8.32 -4.72
N PRO A 152 10.29 8.89 -3.86
CA PRO A 152 11.74 8.91 -4.08
C PRO A 152 12.44 7.53 -4.00
N LEU A 153 11.72 6.49 -3.55
CA LEU A 153 12.26 5.14 -3.39
C LEU A 153 12.02 4.25 -4.61
N VAL A 154 11.20 4.71 -5.57
CA VAL A 154 10.92 3.96 -6.80
C VAL A 154 12.22 3.68 -7.56
N GLY A 155 12.50 2.39 -7.80
CA GLY A 155 13.71 1.93 -8.47
C GLY A 155 14.97 1.87 -7.60
N ARG A 156 14.87 2.14 -6.29
CA ARG A 156 15.97 1.98 -5.32
C ARG A 156 15.89 0.68 -4.53
N THR A 157 14.71 0.06 -4.47
CA THR A 157 14.49 -1.25 -3.84
C THR A 157 15.18 -2.35 -4.65
N THR A 158 15.92 -3.22 -3.97
CA THR A 158 16.58 -4.39 -4.60
C THR A 158 15.83 -5.69 -4.34
N ASP A 159 14.97 -5.71 -3.33
CA ASP A 159 14.14 -6.85 -2.98
C ASP A 159 12.83 -6.81 -3.81
N PRO A 160 12.48 -7.90 -4.52
CA PRO A 160 11.23 -7.97 -5.29
C PRO A 160 9.98 -7.77 -4.43
N ASP A 161 9.91 -8.33 -3.22
CA ASP A 161 8.75 -8.24 -2.34
C ASP A 161 8.59 -6.81 -1.79
N GLU A 162 9.70 -6.15 -1.43
CA GLU A 162 9.67 -4.72 -1.07
C GLU A 162 9.23 -3.86 -2.26
N SER A 163 9.66 -4.20 -3.47
CA SER A 163 9.28 -3.48 -4.69
C SER A 163 7.78 -3.62 -4.97
N VAL A 164 7.22 -4.82 -4.80
CA VAL A 164 5.77 -5.06 -4.89
C VAL A 164 5.03 -4.22 -3.85
N LEU A 165 5.44 -4.28 -2.59
CA LEU A 165 4.80 -3.54 -1.49
C LEU A 165 4.88 -2.03 -1.71
N LEU A 166 6.03 -1.51 -2.15
CA LEU A 166 6.25 -0.11 -2.49
C LEU A 166 5.27 0.36 -3.55
N LEU A 167 5.25 -0.32 -4.71
CA LEU A 167 4.46 0.11 -5.86
C LEU A 167 2.95 -0.02 -5.60
N ARG A 168 2.51 -1.08 -4.93
CA ARG A 168 1.10 -1.22 -4.52
C ARG A 168 0.68 -0.15 -3.52
N THR A 169 1.52 0.15 -2.53
CA THR A 169 1.23 1.20 -1.53
C THR A 169 1.19 2.57 -2.20
N LEU A 170 2.12 2.85 -3.11
CA LEU A 170 2.17 4.09 -3.86
C LEU A 170 0.92 4.26 -4.72
N ALA A 171 0.52 3.22 -5.46
CA ALA A 171 -0.70 3.23 -6.26
C ALA A 171 -1.95 3.46 -5.42
N ALA A 172 -2.08 2.76 -4.29
CA ALA A 172 -3.23 2.89 -3.40
C ALA A 172 -3.28 4.29 -2.74
N ALA A 173 -2.15 4.81 -2.26
CA ALA A 173 -2.06 6.15 -1.69
C ALA A 173 -2.39 7.23 -2.74
N ALA A 174 -1.86 7.09 -3.96
CA ALA A 174 -2.11 8.01 -5.05
C ALA A 174 -3.60 8.04 -5.44
N GLN A 175 -4.29 6.89 -5.48
CA GLN A 175 -5.74 6.84 -5.70
C GLN A 175 -6.52 7.59 -4.61
N ARG A 176 -6.15 7.45 -3.34
CA ARG A 176 -6.82 8.14 -2.23
C ARG A 176 -6.66 9.66 -2.29
N GLU A 177 -5.53 10.12 -2.82
CA GLU A 177 -5.23 11.55 -3.04
C GLU A 177 -5.70 12.06 -4.42
N GLY A 178 -6.37 11.22 -5.24
CA GLY A 178 -6.83 11.60 -6.58
C GLY A 178 -5.71 11.80 -7.61
N ARG A 179 -4.49 11.33 -7.33
CA ARG A 179 -3.32 11.41 -8.22
C ARG A 179 -3.31 10.23 -9.20
N THR A 180 -4.28 10.20 -10.11
CA THR A 180 -4.50 9.07 -11.03
C THR A 180 -3.29 8.72 -11.89
N VAL A 181 -2.57 9.72 -12.42
CA VAL A 181 -1.36 9.47 -13.24
C VAL A 181 -0.33 8.65 -12.46
N LEU A 182 0.02 9.09 -11.26
CA LEU A 182 0.98 8.39 -10.40
C LEU A 182 0.50 6.99 -10.03
N ALA A 183 -0.80 6.81 -9.78
CA ALA A 183 -1.36 5.50 -9.48
C ALA A 183 -1.18 4.52 -10.65
N LEU A 184 -1.44 5.00 -11.88
CA LEU A 184 -1.29 4.19 -13.08
C LEU A 184 0.18 3.89 -13.38
N GLU A 185 1.09 4.86 -13.25
CA GLU A 185 2.54 4.63 -13.43
C GLU A 185 3.09 3.59 -12.47
N ALA A 186 2.67 3.62 -11.20
CA ALA A 186 3.10 2.65 -10.20
C ALA A 186 2.63 1.22 -10.54
N LEU A 187 1.38 1.07 -10.99
CA LEU A 187 0.81 -0.21 -11.38
C LEU A 187 1.38 -0.73 -12.70
N ASP A 188 1.65 0.16 -13.66
CA ASP A 188 2.29 -0.16 -14.93
C ASP A 188 3.68 -0.75 -14.71
N ARG A 189 4.49 -0.05 -13.91
CA ARG A 189 5.82 -0.51 -13.52
C ARG A 189 5.77 -1.88 -12.85
N LEU A 190 4.80 -2.10 -11.96
CA LEU A 190 4.62 -3.37 -11.27
C LEU A 190 4.22 -4.49 -12.26
N GLY A 191 3.33 -4.21 -13.21
CA GLY A 191 2.89 -5.16 -14.23
C GLY A 191 4.00 -5.58 -15.20
N GLU A 192 5.00 -4.72 -15.43
CA GLU A 192 6.08 -4.95 -16.39
C GLU A 192 7.36 -5.54 -15.79
N ALA A 193 7.53 -5.49 -14.48
CA ALA A 193 8.73 -5.93 -13.76
C ALA A 193 8.95 -7.45 -13.81
N GLN A 194 9.82 -7.94 -14.70
CA GLN A 194 10.01 -9.37 -14.98
C GLN A 194 10.55 -10.19 -13.78
N GLU A 195 11.20 -9.51 -12.84
CA GLU A 195 11.70 -10.06 -11.59
C GLU A 195 10.62 -10.35 -10.55
N ILE A 196 9.42 -9.76 -10.70
CA ILE A 196 8.27 -9.94 -9.81
C ILE A 196 7.45 -11.16 -10.27
N ASP A 197 6.81 -11.88 -9.35
CA ASP A 197 5.99 -13.05 -9.67
C ASP A 197 4.85 -12.73 -10.67
N ALA A 198 4.53 -13.67 -11.56
CA ALA A 198 3.52 -13.46 -12.59
C ALA A 198 2.13 -13.12 -12.03
N ALA A 199 1.75 -13.71 -10.88
CA ALA A 199 0.47 -13.43 -10.25
C ALA A 199 0.40 -11.99 -9.71
N ASP A 200 1.51 -11.47 -9.18
CA ASP A 200 1.58 -10.08 -8.71
C ASP A 200 1.51 -9.09 -9.87
N ARG A 201 2.17 -9.40 -10.99
CA ARG A 201 2.07 -8.59 -12.22
C ARG A 201 0.65 -8.59 -12.79
N GLU A 202 0.01 -9.75 -12.86
CA GLU A 202 -1.37 -9.88 -13.35
C GLU A 202 -2.34 -9.09 -12.46
N SER A 203 -2.22 -9.23 -11.14
CA SER A 203 -2.98 -8.44 -10.17
C SER A 203 -2.78 -6.94 -10.35
N ALA A 204 -1.57 -6.48 -10.66
CA ALA A 204 -1.30 -5.06 -10.90
C ALA A 204 -1.99 -4.54 -12.17
N VAL A 205 -2.03 -5.35 -13.24
CA VAL A 205 -2.74 -5.01 -14.48
C VAL A 205 -4.26 -4.97 -14.25
N GLU A 206 -4.81 -5.86 -13.43
CA GLU A 206 -6.22 -5.80 -13.03
C GLU A 206 -6.54 -4.53 -12.24
N ASP A 207 -5.70 -4.20 -11.25
CA ASP A 207 -5.83 -2.95 -10.49
C ASP A 207 -5.72 -1.71 -11.38
N LEU A 208 -4.81 -1.72 -12.35
CA LEU A 208 -4.66 -0.64 -13.33
C LEU A 208 -5.95 -0.43 -14.11
N ARG A 209 -6.52 -1.49 -14.67
CA ARG A 209 -7.79 -1.43 -15.41
C ARG A 209 -8.93 -0.94 -14.54
N ARG A 210 -8.96 -1.35 -13.27
CA ARG A 210 -9.94 -0.85 -12.32
C ARG A 210 -9.80 0.66 -12.12
N VAL A 211 -8.59 1.17 -11.89
CA VAL A 211 -8.32 2.62 -11.77
C VAL A 211 -8.77 3.38 -13.00
N VAL A 212 -8.44 2.89 -14.19
CA VAL A 212 -8.90 3.49 -15.46
C VAL A 212 -10.43 3.51 -15.55
N SER A 213 -11.10 2.44 -15.13
CA SER A 213 -12.55 2.35 -15.19
C SER A 213 -13.26 3.29 -14.22
N GLU A 214 -12.71 3.47 -13.01
CA GLU A 214 -13.27 4.27 -11.91
C GLU A 214 -12.93 5.76 -12.01
N SER A 215 -11.91 6.13 -12.78
CA SER A 215 -11.48 7.51 -12.96
C SER A 215 -12.48 8.33 -13.79
N ASP A 216 -12.64 9.60 -13.42
CA ASP A 216 -13.47 10.54 -14.16
C ASP A 216 -12.81 11.01 -15.48
N ALA A 217 -13.57 11.74 -16.28
CA ALA A 217 -13.10 12.18 -17.59
C ALA A 217 -11.90 13.15 -17.53
N SER A 218 -11.79 13.95 -16.47
CA SER A 218 -10.68 14.87 -16.30
C SER A 218 -9.39 14.12 -15.97
N ALA A 219 -9.46 13.17 -15.03
CA ALA A 219 -8.34 12.33 -14.66
C ALA A 219 -7.87 11.44 -15.83
N ILE A 220 -8.79 10.93 -16.64
CA ILE A 220 -8.44 10.17 -17.86
C ILE A 220 -7.79 11.06 -18.92
N ALA A 221 -8.24 12.30 -19.11
CA ALA A 221 -7.60 13.23 -20.02
C ALA A 221 -6.18 13.57 -19.58
N GLU A 222 -5.97 13.85 -18.28
CA GLU A 222 -4.65 14.10 -17.71
C GLU A 222 -3.73 12.90 -17.86
N ALA A 223 -4.20 11.70 -17.52
CA ALA A 223 -3.43 10.46 -17.68
C ALA A 223 -3.10 10.17 -19.14
N TYR A 224 -4.04 10.44 -20.07
CA TYR A 224 -3.78 10.27 -21.50
C TYR A 224 -2.62 11.14 -21.95
N ASP A 225 -2.55 12.39 -21.47
CA ASP A 225 -1.51 13.33 -21.87
C ASP A 225 -0.17 13.02 -21.18
N ALA A 226 -0.18 12.63 -19.90
CA ALA A 226 1.02 12.49 -19.08
C ALA A 226 1.74 11.13 -19.18
N LEU A 227 1.01 10.01 -19.34
CA LEU A 227 1.60 8.68 -19.20
C LEU A 227 2.64 8.36 -20.29
N PRO A 228 3.72 7.60 -20.01
CA PRO A 228 4.62 7.10 -21.04
C PRO A 228 3.87 6.26 -22.09
N ARG A 229 4.29 6.33 -23.36
CA ARG A 229 3.60 5.59 -24.46
C ARG A 229 4.22 4.22 -24.76
N ASP A 230 5.28 3.87 -24.06
CA ASP A 230 5.99 2.60 -24.16
C ASP A 230 5.53 1.59 -23.11
N GLY A 231 4.73 2.02 -22.13
CA GLY A 231 4.14 1.16 -21.10
C GLY A 231 2.75 0.60 -21.44
N SER A 232 2.26 -0.31 -20.60
CA SER A 232 0.96 -0.97 -20.73
C SER A 232 -0.23 -0.13 -20.25
N ALA A 233 0.01 0.92 -19.45
CA ALA A 233 -1.04 1.79 -18.91
C ALA A 233 -1.69 2.67 -19.97
N TRP A 234 -0.89 3.28 -20.84
CA TRP A 234 -1.37 4.28 -21.78
C TRP A 234 -2.41 3.72 -22.77
N PRO A 235 -2.24 2.52 -23.36
CA PRO A 235 -3.28 1.87 -24.15
C PRO A 235 -4.63 1.76 -23.44
N GLU A 236 -4.65 1.34 -22.17
CA GLU A 236 -5.87 1.18 -21.37
C GLU A 236 -6.57 2.54 -21.17
N VAL A 237 -5.79 3.58 -20.85
CA VAL A 237 -6.28 4.96 -20.74
C VAL A 237 -6.81 5.50 -22.07
N ALA A 238 -6.12 5.24 -23.18
CA ALA A 238 -6.53 5.68 -24.51
C ALA A 238 -7.87 5.06 -24.93
N MET A 239 -8.08 3.77 -24.69
CA MET A 239 -9.36 3.09 -24.95
C MET A 239 -10.49 3.68 -24.09
N ARG A 240 -10.21 4.00 -22.82
CA ARG A 240 -11.19 4.68 -21.95
C ARG A 240 -11.50 6.10 -22.43
N ALA A 241 -10.49 6.84 -22.87
CA ALA A 241 -10.63 8.20 -23.39
C ALA A 241 -11.47 8.24 -24.67
N ILE A 242 -11.34 7.26 -25.57
CA ILE A 242 -12.21 7.13 -26.76
C ILE A 242 -13.68 7.04 -26.34
N ARG A 243 -14.00 6.15 -25.39
CA ARG A 243 -15.38 5.94 -24.93
C ARG A 243 -15.96 7.21 -24.31
N LEU A 244 -15.19 7.89 -23.47
CA LEU A 244 -15.60 9.15 -22.85
C LEU A 244 -15.83 10.27 -23.88
N ALA A 245 -14.95 10.38 -24.88
CA ALA A 245 -15.09 11.35 -25.95
C ALA A 245 -16.33 11.08 -26.81
N PHE A 246 -16.59 9.80 -27.14
CA PHE A 246 -17.78 9.37 -27.86
C PHE A 246 -19.07 9.71 -27.09
N ASP A 247 -19.12 9.38 -25.80
CA ASP A 247 -20.26 9.69 -24.92
C ASP A 247 -20.52 11.21 -24.82
N ALA A 248 -19.46 12.02 -24.95
CA ALA A 248 -19.53 13.48 -24.98
C ALA A 248 -19.85 14.06 -26.39
N GLY A 249 -19.89 13.23 -27.44
CA GLY A 249 -20.08 13.65 -28.82
C GLY A 249 -18.85 14.31 -29.46
N ASP A 250 -17.67 14.20 -28.85
CA ASP A 250 -16.40 14.75 -29.36
C ASP A 250 -15.74 13.76 -30.34
N MET A 251 -16.31 13.67 -31.54
CA MET A 251 -15.81 12.78 -32.59
C MET A 251 -14.41 13.16 -33.07
N ALA A 252 -14.02 14.43 -32.95
CA ALA A 252 -12.68 14.89 -33.31
C ALA A 252 -11.63 14.27 -32.37
N ARG A 253 -11.90 14.26 -31.06
CA ARG A 253 -11.05 13.60 -30.07
C ARG A 253 -11.03 12.09 -30.28
N VAL A 254 -12.17 11.45 -30.57
CA VAL A 254 -12.23 10.00 -30.90
C VAL A 254 -11.30 9.67 -32.07
N SER A 255 -11.43 10.37 -33.20
CA SER A 255 -10.61 10.11 -34.39
C SER A 255 -9.12 10.36 -34.12
N ALA A 256 -8.78 11.39 -33.34
CA ALA A 256 -7.39 11.68 -32.98
C ALA A 256 -6.75 10.55 -32.16
N ILE A 257 -7.43 10.06 -31.12
CA ILE A 257 -6.91 8.99 -30.27
C ILE A 257 -6.79 7.68 -31.05
N VAL A 258 -7.81 7.33 -31.85
CA VAL A 258 -7.77 6.11 -32.69
C VAL A 258 -6.64 6.17 -33.72
N ALA A 259 -6.38 7.34 -34.31
CA ALA A 259 -5.26 7.51 -35.22
C ALA A 259 -3.90 7.30 -34.52
N GLU A 260 -3.73 7.80 -33.29
CA GLU A 260 -2.52 7.58 -32.49
C GLU A 260 -2.32 6.09 -32.16
N LEU A 261 -3.38 5.41 -31.73
CA LEU A 261 -3.35 3.96 -31.45
C LEU A 261 -2.97 3.15 -32.72
N ARG A 262 -3.53 3.48 -33.88
CA ARG A 262 -3.19 2.84 -35.16
C ARG A 262 -1.74 3.10 -35.56
N GLN A 263 -1.26 4.33 -35.42
CA GLN A 263 0.13 4.69 -35.73
C GLN A 263 1.11 3.89 -34.87
N ARG A 264 0.75 3.64 -33.61
CA ARG A 264 1.53 2.85 -32.64
C ARG A 264 1.28 1.35 -32.73
N GLN A 265 0.43 0.91 -33.66
CA GLN A 265 0.06 -0.50 -33.84
C GLN A 265 -0.53 -1.15 -32.58
N ILE A 266 -1.19 -0.36 -31.74
CA ILE A 266 -1.88 -0.85 -30.54
C ILE A 266 -3.22 -1.49 -30.98
N PRO A 267 -3.48 -2.76 -30.60
CA PRO A 267 -4.72 -3.42 -30.96
C PRO A 267 -5.90 -2.77 -30.25
N MET A 268 -7.04 -2.72 -30.94
CA MET A 268 -8.32 -2.24 -30.43
C MET A 268 -9.41 -3.27 -30.76
N SER A 269 -10.49 -3.30 -29.98
CA SER A 269 -11.67 -4.08 -30.36
C SER A 269 -12.30 -3.51 -31.64
N GLU A 270 -12.98 -4.38 -32.40
CA GLU A 270 -13.71 -3.98 -33.61
C GLU A 270 -14.71 -2.86 -33.32
N GLU A 271 -15.49 -3.00 -32.23
CA GLU A 271 -16.41 -1.96 -31.75
C GLU A 271 -15.72 -0.60 -31.53
N LEU A 272 -14.54 -0.57 -30.89
CA LEU A 272 -13.82 0.69 -30.66
C LEU A 272 -13.28 1.28 -31.97
N ALA A 273 -12.87 0.44 -32.91
CA ALA A 273 -12.37 0.87 -34.21
C ALA A 273 -13.47 1.50 -35.09
N GLU A 274 -14.71 1.03 -34.93
CA GLU A 274 -15.90 1.56 -35.63
C GLU A 274 -16.33 2.95 -35.13
N LEU A 275 -16.07 3.29 -33.86
CA LEU A 275 -16.44 4.60 -33.30
C LEU A 275 -15.76 5.80 -33.99
N ALA A 276 -14.71 5.58 -34.77
CA ALA A 276 -13.95 6.64 -35.45
C ALA A 276 -14.34 6.85 -36.93
N VAL A 277 -15.39 6.16 -37.41
CA VAL A 277 -15.91 6.24 -38.79
C VAL A 277 -17.16 7.12 -38.83
#